data_AF-A0A1B8G4M2-F1
#
_entry.id   AF-A0A1B8G4M2-F1
#
_cell.length_a   1.000
_cell.length_b   1.000
_cell.length_c   1.000
_cell.angle_alpha   90.00
_cell.angle_beta   90.00
_cell.angle_gamma   90.00
#
_symmetry.space_group_name_H-M   'P 1'
#
loop_
_entity.id
_entity.type
_entity.pdbx_description
1 polymer ?
#
loop_
_entity_poly.entity_id
_entity_poly.type
_entity_poly.pdbx_seq_one_letter_code
_entity_poly.pdbx_strand_id
1 'polypeptide(L)'
;MGVVVLAPNRKGFWGGGSGLDRTDGVAHSAAVNTLIQEQLPQDVAFDPANVFFTGVSGGSLMLSGFFMPAFGAAYKTGVMLNCGALAPQVAVVDAATLAASTRIHFQSTQNELALLQPAIPQAVAAYETLAANAGLSAAEVGALQTVDASPAGGHCEFDEQGFVSGIQLMADSFADVMLASGSGQVGGIGNVLTTVVGNENIKFGTPS
;
A
#
# COMPACT_ATOMS: atom_id res chain seq x y z
N MET A 1 -2.79 0.13 19.16
CA MET A 1 -1.38 0.54 19.26
C MET A 1 -0.82 0.57 17.85
N GLY A 2 -0.09 1.63 17.49
CA GLY A 2 0.62 1.71 16.20
C GLY A 2 2.12 1.74 16.45
N VAL A 3 2.91 1.15 15.55
CA VAL A 3 4.37 1.16 15.59
C VAL A 3 4.87 1.86 14.33
N VAL A 4 5.73 2.86 14.49
CA VAL A 4 6.45 3.48 13.38
C VAL A 4 7.83 2.86 13.32
N VAL A 5 8.18 2.31 12.17
CA VAL A 5 9.49 1.71 11.91
C VAL A 5 10.28 2.64 11.00
N LEU A 6 11.56 2.86 11.31
CA LEU A 6 12.46 3.57 10.42
C LEU A 6 13.12 2.57 9.47
N ALA A 7 13.40 3.00 8.23
CA ALA A 7 14.08 2.14 7.27
C ALA A 7 15.43 1.65 7.84
N PRO A 8 15.77 0.36 7.71
CA PRO A 8 16.96 -0.23 8.33
C PRO A 8 18.27 0.09 7.58
N ASN A 9 18.36 1.28 6.94
CA ASN A 9 19.60 1.76 6.32
C ASN A 9 19.88 3.22 6.66
N ARG A 10 21.16 3.61 6.54
CA ARG A 10 21.63 4.97 6.91
C ARG A 10 21.07 6.09 6.05
N LYS A 11 20.51 5.75 4.88
CA LYS A 11 19.91 6.73 3.95
C LYS A 11 18.42 6.95 4.23
N GLY A 12 17.80 6.15 5.11
CA GLY A 12 16.37 6.22 5.41
C GLY A 12 15.49 5.75 4.25
N PHE A 13 16.01 4.98 3.29
CA PHE A 13 15.27 4.55 2.12
C PHE A 13 14.70 3.15 2.31
N TRP A 14 13.38 3.07 2.42
CA TRP A 14 12.66 1.80 2.40
C TRP A 14 12.93 1.04 1.09
N GLY A 15 13.36 -0.21 1.22
CA GLY A 15 13.83 -1.05 0.12
C GLY A 15 15.19 -0.68 -0.46
N GLY A 16 15.93 0.26 0.13
CA GLY A 16 17.24 0.68 -0.40
C GLY A 16 17.15 1.37 -1.77
N GLY A 17 18.25 1.33 -2.52
CA GLY A 17 18.33 1.84 -3.89
C GLY A 17 17.88 3.29 -4.09
N SER A 18 17.23 3.55 -5.23
CA SER A 18 16.69 4.86 -5.62
C SER A 18 15.58 4.72 -6.66
N GLY A 19 14.59 5.62 -6.63
CA GLY A 19 13.49 5.59 -7.59
C GLY A 19 12.67 4.30 -7.49
N LEU A 20 12.44 3.61 -8.60
CA LEU A 20 11.74 2.31 -8.57
C LEU A 20 12.66 1.13 -8.22
N ASP A 21 13.98 1.33 -8.27
CA ASP A 21 14.94 0.27 -7.96
C ASP A 21 15.15 0.16 -6.44
N ARG A 22 14.63 -0.94 -5.87
CA ARG A 22 14.61 -1.22 -4.43
C ARG A 22 15.53 -2.39 -4.12
N THR A 23 16.83 -2.14 -4.24
CA THR A 23 17.91 -3.14 -4.15
C THR A 23 17.91 -3.97 -2.87
N ASP A 24 17.42 -3.39 -1.77
CA ASP A 24 17.37 -4.04 -0.45
C ASP A 24 15.95 -4.47 -0.08
N GLY A 25 15.00 -4.45 -1.03
CA GLY A 25 13.58 -4.75 -0.82
C GLY A 25 13.36 -6.06 -0.06
N VAL A 26 13.99 -7.15 -0.52
CA VAL A 26 13.91 -8.47 0.13
C VAL A 26 14.40 -8.43 1.58
N ALA A 27 15.59 -7.87 1.81
CA ALA A 27 16.21 -7.84 3.13
C ALA A 27 15.41 -6.97 4.11
N HIS A 28 14.95 -5.81 3.66
CA HIS A 28 14.13 -4.91 4.47
C HIS A 28 12.77 -5.51 4.80
N SER A 29 12.10 -6.18 3.83
CA SER A 29 10.83 -6.86 4.09
C SER A 29 10.98 -8.00 5.11
N ALA A 30 12.04 -8.81 4.99
CA ALA A 30 12.34 -9.88 5.94
C ALA A 30 12.61 -9.33 7.36
N ALA A 31 13.32 -8.20 7.46
CA ALA A 31 13.55 -7.53 8.74
C ALA A 31 12.25 -7.03 9.39
N VAL A 32 11.32 -6.47 8.60
CA VAL A 32 9.99 -6.07 9.09
C VAL A 32 9.18 -7.28 9.56
N ASN A 33 9.18 -8.39 8.80
CA ASN A 33 8.49 -9.62 9.20
C ASN A 33 9.07 -10.17 10.52
N THR A 34 10.40 -10.18 10.66
CA THR A 34 11.09 -10.62 11.89
C THR A 34 10.74 -9.73 13.08
N LEU A 35 10.72 -8.40 12.90
CA LEU A 35 10.30 -7.46 13.94
C LEU A 35 8.89 -7.80 14.45
N ILE A 36 7.95 -8.08 13.53
CA ILE A 36 6.55 -8.35 13.89
C ILE A 36 6.39 -9.73 14.54
N GLN A 37 7.00 -10.77 13.97
CA GLN A 37 6.76 -12.15 14.41
C GLN A 37 7.56 -12.53 15.65
N GLU A 38 8.74 -11.93 15.85
CA GLU A 38 9.68 -12.38 16.89
C GLU A 38 9.91 -11.34 17.98
N GLN A 39 10.11 -10.08 17.60
CA GLN A 39 10.58 -9.06 18.54
C GLN A 39 9.44 -8.34 19.27
N LEU A 40 8.47 -7.79 18.53
CA LEU A 40 7.35 -7.07 19.15
C LEU A 40 6.56 -7.91 20.17
N PRO A 41 6.31 -9.22 19.96
CA PRO A 41 5.58 -10.03 20.94
C PRO A 41 6.29 -10.17 22.30
N GLN A 42 7.58 -9.86 22.38
CA GLN A 42 8.33 -9.85 23.66
C GLN A 42 7.99 -8.63 24.52
N ASP A 43 7.62 -7.50 23.89
CA ASP A 43 7.39 -6.22 24.57
C ASP A 43 5.90 -5.88 24.71
N VAL A 44 5.07 -6.35 23.77
CA VAL A 44 3.66 -5.94 23.66
C VAL A 44 2.77 -7.14 23.28
N ALA A 45 1.59 -7.21 23.90
CA ALA A 45 0.60 -8.24 23.59
C ALA A 45 -0.29 -7.81 22.41
N PHE A 46 -0.23 -8.55 21.31
CA PHE A 46 -1.08 -8.38 20.13
C PHE A 46 -1.16 -9.70 19.33
N ASP A 47 -2.05 -9.77 18.35
CA ASP A 47 -2.11 -10.89 17.40
C ASP A 47 -1.16 -10.62 16.23
N PRO A 48 -0.03 -11.34 16.11
CA PRO A 48 0.95 -11.10 15.06
C PRO A 48 0.44 -11.45 13.66
N ALA A 49 -0.68 -12.19 13.54
CA ALA A 49 -1.33 -12.44 12.26
C ALA A 49 -2.36 -11.35 11.88
N ASN A 50 -2.69 -10.43 12.79
CA ASN A 50 -3.67 -9.36 12.57
C ASN A 50 -3.03 -7.98 12.70
N VAL A 51 -2.18 -7.64 11.74
CA VAL A 51 -1.36 -6.42 11.72
C VAL A 51 -1.59 -5.66 10.42
N PHE A 52 -2.13 -4.44 10.52
CA PHE A 52 -2.36 -3.59 9.35
C PHE A 52 -1.12 -2.76 9.01
N PHE A 53 -0.92 -2.50 7.72
CA PHE A 53 0.24 -1.79 7.20
C PHE A 53 -0.14 -0.47 6.55
N THR A 54 0.74 0.51 6.66
CA THR A 54 0.70 1.71 5.83
C THR A 54 2.12 2.08 5.42
N GLY A 55 2.26 2.53 4.18
CA GLY A 55 3.50 3.07 3.63
C GLY A 55 3.25 4.41 2.97
N VAL A 56 4.34 5.16 2.78
CA VAL A 56 4.36 6.40 1.98
C VAL A 56 5.51 6.30 1.00
N SER A 57 5.26 6.60 -0.27
CA SER A 57 6.28 6.68 -1.32
C SER A 57 7.17 5.43 -1.33
N GLY A 58 8.47 5.54 -1.02
CA GLY A 58 9.39 4.41 -0.89
C GLY A 58 8.93 3.29 0.05
N GLY A 59 8.22 3.60 1.13
CA GLY A 59 7.63 2.60 2.02
C GLY A 59 6.56 1.78 1.30
N SER A 60 5.67 2.44 0.56
CA SER A 60 4.64 1.78 -0.24
C SER A 60 5.23 0.94 -1.38
N LEU A 61 6.30 1.41 -2.01
CA LEU A 61 7.04 0.66 -3.04
C LEU A 61 7.64 -0.63 -2.46
N MET A 62 8.24 -0.57 -1.26
CA MET A 62 8.75 -1.76 -0.57
C MET A 62 7.62 -2.71 -0.16
N LEU A 63 6.54 -2.18 0.41
CA LEU A 63 5.40 -2.99 0.86
C LEU A 63 4.77 -3.75 -0.30
N SER A 64 4.37 -3.05 -1.36
CA SER A 64 3.71 -3.66 -2.52
C SER A 64 4.65 -4.48 -3.41
N GLY A 65 5.91 -4.08 -3.55
CA GLY A 65 6.85 -4.81 -4.40
C GLY A 65 7.43 -6.07 -3.74
N PHE A 66 7.60 -6.08 -2.42
CA PHE A 66 8.42 -7.09 -1.74
C PHE A 66 7.72 -7.71 -0.53
N PHE A 67 7.19 -6.89 0.38
CA PHE A 67 6.64 -7.41 1.63
C PHE A 67 5.36 -8.19 1.43
N MET A 68 4.35 -7.60 0.78
CA MET A 68 3.06 -8.24 0.56
C MET A 68 3.17 -9.51 -0.30
N PRO A 69 3.97 -9.53 -1.39
CA PRO A 69 4.20 -10.77 -2.14
C PRO A 69 4.87 -11.88 -1.31
N ALA A 70 5.85 -11.55 -0.47
CA ALA A 70 6.61 -12.56 0.27
C ALA A 70 5.94 -13.03 1.57
N PHE A 71 5.24 -12.14 2.26
CA PHE A 71 4.77 -12.37 3.64
C PHE A 71 3.29 -12.04 3.85
N GLY A 72 2.63 -11.33 2.93
CA GLY A 72 1.27 -10.82 3.14
C GLY A 72 0.25 -11.91 3.45
N ALA A 73 0.37 -13.10 2.86
CA ALA A 73 -0.52 -14.24 3.13
C ALA A 73 -0.49 -14.75 4.58
N ALA A 74 0.58 -14.46 5.34
CA ALA A 74 0.67 -14.80 6.76
C ALA A 74 -0.18 -13.88 7.65
N TYR A 75 -0.69 -12.77 7.10
CA TYR A 75 -1.44 -11.75 7.83
C TYR A 75 -2.88 -11.63 7.30
N LYS A 76 -3.87 -11.73 8.19
CA LYS A 76 -5.31 -11.57 7.90
C LYS A 76 -5.71 -10.10 7.99
N THR A 77 -5.23 -9.27 7.08
CA THR A 77 -5.14 -7.81 7.31
C THR A 77 -5.35 -6.95 6.05
N GLY A 78 -4.82 -5.73 6.05
CA GLY A 78 -4.67 -4.93 4.84
C GLY A 78 -3.48 -3.97 4.87
N VAL A 79 -3.20 -3.39 3.70
CA VAL A 79 -2.16 -2.39 3.47
C VAL A 79 -2.72 -1.16 2.77
N MET A 80 -2.39 0.02 3.31
CA MET A 80 -2.60 1.31 2.65
C MET A 80 -1.30 1.76 1.99
N LEU A 81 -1.33 1.95 0.67
CA LEU A 81 -0.20 2.33 -0.15
C LEU A 81 -0.38 3.77 -0.59
N ASN A 82 0.28 4.71 0.10
CA ASN A 82 0.19 6.13 -0.24
C ASN A 82 1.30 6.51 -1.23
N CYS A 83 0.92 7.19 -2.32
CA CYS A 83 1.78 7.84 -3.32
C CYS A 83 2.94 6.97 -3.82
N GLY A 84 2.69 5.67 -3.99
CA GLY A 84 3.67 4.73 -4.52
C GLY A 84 3.19 3.30 -4.49
N ALA A 85 3.46 2.56 -5.55
CA ALA A 85 3.26 1.12 -5.58
C ALA A 85 4.14 0.49 -6.66
N LEU A 86 4.56 -0.75 -6.43
CA LEU A 86 5.22 -1.62 -7.40
C LEU A 86 4.36 -2.87 -7.56
N ALA A 87 4.29 -3.38 -8.79
CA ALA A 87 3.90 -4.76 -9.00
C ALA A 87 4.83 -5.70 -8.21
N PRO A 88 4.42 -6.93 -7.86
CA PRO A 88 5.29 -7.89 -7.19
C PRO A 88 6.66 -8.01 -7.88
N GLN A 89 7.73 -7.71 -7.13
CA GLN A 89 9.14 -7.79 -7.56
C GLN A 89 9.79 -9.12 -7.16
N VAL A 90 9.07 -9.93 -6.39
CA VAL A 90 9.46 -11.27 -5.96
C VAL A 90 8.30 -12.22 -6.18
N ALA A 91 8.55 -13.53 -6.08
CA ALA A 91 7.51 -14.53 -6.17
C ALA A 91 6.44 -14.31 -5.08
N VAL A 92 5.17 -14.37 -5.48
CA VAL A 92 4.05 -14.27 -4.55
C VAL A 92 3.88 -15.60 -3.83
N VAL A 93 4.13 -15.60 -2.51
CA VAL A 93 3.94 -16.74 -1.63
C VAL A 93 2.46 -16.84 -1.26
N ASP A 94 1.87 -18.02 -1.49
CA ASP A 94 0.46 -18.31 -1.24
C ASP A 94 -0.49 -17.23 -1.79
N ALA A 95 -0.43 -17.04 -3.11
CA ALA A 95 -1.19 -16.02 -3.82
C ALA A 95 -2.70 -16.09 -3.59
N ALA A 96 -3.25 -17.30 -3.41
CA ALA A 96 -4.68 -17.49 -3.14
C ALA A 96 -5.07 -16.92 -1.78
N THR A 97 -4.31 -17.24 -0.72
CA THR A 97 -4.55 -16.67 0.61
C THR A 97 -4.32 -15.16 0.62
N LEU A 98 -3.22 -14.67 0.01
CA LEU A 98 -2.96 -13.24 -0.11
C LEU A 98 -4.16 -12.51 -0.73
N ALA A 99 -4.62 -12.98 -1.90
CA ALA A 99 -5.72 -12.40 -2.63
C ALA A 99 -7.05 -12.38 -1.84
N ALA A 100 -7.35 -13.45 -1.12
CA ALA A 100 -8.63 -13.62 -0.44
C ALA A 100 -8.70 -12.95 0.94
N SER A 101 -7.56 -12.68 1.58
CA SER A 101 -7.51 -12.24 2.97
C SER A 101 -6.92 -10.85 3.19
N THR A 102 -6.34 -10.25 2.15
CA THR A 102 -5.66 -8.95 2.24
C THR A 102 -6.47 -7.85 1.57
N ARG A 103 -6.81 -6.82 2.35
CA ARG A 103 -7.32 -5.55 1.80
C ARG A 103 -6.15 -4.69 1.30
N ILE A 104 -6.25 -4.11 0.11
CA ILE A 104 -5.24 -3.21 -0.45
C ILE A 104 -5.93 -1.92 -0.88
N HIS A 105 -5.46 -0.79 -0.35
CA HIS A 105 -5.87 0.52 -0.84
C HIS A 105 -4.68 1.24 -1.47
N PHE A 106 -4.83 1.67 -2.72
CA PHE A 106 -3.86 2.49 -3.45
C PHE A 106 -4.33 3.94 -3.43
N GLN A 107 -3.64 4.81 -2.70
CA GLN A 107 -3.92 6.25 -2.72
C GLN A 107 -2.82 6.98 -3.50
N SER A 108 -3.20 7.83 -4.43
CA SER A 108 -2.31 8.70 -5.20
C SER A 108 -2.92 10.09 -5.36
N THR A 109 -2.24 10.96 -6.11
CA THR A 109 -2.74 12.25 -6.60
C THR A 109 -2.62 12.32 -8.12
N GLN A 110 -3.30 13.28 -8.76
CA GLN A 110 -3.27 13.48 -10.21
C GLN A 110 -1.91 13.92 -10.73
N ASN A 111 -1.18 14.78 -10.01
CA ASN A 111 0.10 15.33 -10.46
C ASN A 111 1.28 14.58 -9.83
N GLU A 112 1.17 13.27 -9.71
CA GLU A 112 2.16 12.38 -9.12
C GLU A 112 3.48 12.36 -9.94
N LEU A 113 4.60 11.98 -9.31
CA LEU A 113 5.92 11.90 -9.93
C LEU A 113 5.88 11.06 -11.22
N ALA A 114 6.58 11.52 -12.25
CA ALA A 114 6.58 10.89 -13.57
C ALA A 114 6.94 9.40 -13.56
N LEU A 115 7.85 8.98 -12.66
CA LEU A 115 8.24 7.58 -12.52
C LEU A 115 7.16 6.70 -11.88
N LEU A 116 6.27 7.29 -11.08
CA LEU A 116 5.21 6.58 -10.35
C LEU A 116 3.93 6.45 -11.17
N GLN A 117 3.64 7.44 -12.03
CA GLN A 117 2.47 7.41 -12.91
C GLN A 117 2.30 6.13 -13.73
N PRO A 118 3.36 5.49 -14.29
CA PRO A 118 3.23 4.17 -14.89
C PRO A 118 3.31 3.01 -13.88
N ALA A 119 4.05 3.16 -12.78
CA ALA A 119 4.28 2.09 -11.81
C ALA A 119 3.03 1.75 -10.98
N ILE A 120 2.25 2.75 -10.59
CA ILE A 120 1.04 2.57 -9.77
C ILE A 120 -0.04 1.79 -10.54
N PRO A 121 -0.45 2.17 -11.78
CA PRO A 121 -1.38 1.37 -12.59
C PRO A 121 -0.92 -0.07 -12.80
N GLN A 122 0.38 -0.28 -13.04
CA GLN A 122 0.95 -1.62 -13.19
C GLN A 122 0.81 -2.44 -11.91
N ALA A 123 1.01 -1.83 -10.74
CA ALA A 123 0.81 -2.48 -9.46
C ALA A 123 -0.67 -2.84 -9.25
N VAL A 124 -1.58 -1.89 -9.49
CA VAL A 124 -3.04 -2.11 -9.37
C VAL A 124 -3.47 -3.29 -10.25
N ALA A 125 -3.11 -3.28 -11.53
CA ALA A 125 -3.46 -4.36 -12.46
C ALA A 125 -2.85 -5.71 -12.05
N ALA A 126 -1.62 -5.72 -11.50
CA ALA A 126 -0.98 -6.95 -11.06
C ALA A 126 -1.71 -7.57 -9.85
N TYR A 127 -2.09 -6.76 -8.85
CA TYR A 127 -2.82 -7.24 -7.68
C TYR A 127 -4.27 -7.63 -7.99
N GLU A 128 -4.92 -6.91 -8.92
CA GLU A 128 -6.23 -7.31 -9.45
C GLU A 128 -6.14 -8.67 -10.14
N THR A 129 -5.13 -8.86 -10.98
CA THR A 129 -4.88 -10.13 -11.69
C THR A 129 -4.59 -11.27 -10.71
N LEU A 130 -3.85 -11.03 -9.63
CA LEU A 130 -3.63 -12.03 -8.59
C LEU A 130 -4.95 -12.50 -7.97
N ALA A 131 -5.87 -11.57 -7.69
CA ALA A 131 -7.16 -11.90 -7.12
C ALA A 131 -8.10 -12.60 -8.12
N ALA A 132 -8.12 -12.16 -9.37
CA ALA A 132 -8.86 -12.84 -10.44
C ALA A 132 -8.35 -14.29 -10.64
N ASN A 133 -7.03 -14.49 -10.64
CA ASN A 133 -6.42 -15.82 -10.76
C ASN A 133 -6.68 -16.72 -9.56
N ALA A 134 -6.92 -16.14 -8.38
CA ALA A 134 -7.36 -16.86 -7.18
C ALA A 134 -8.86 -17.22 -7.23
N GLY A 135 -9.58 -16.81 -8.28
CA GLY A 135 -10.99 -17.14 -8.50
C GLY A 135 -11.98 -16.17 -7.86
N LEU A 136 -11.53 -15.02 -7.36
CA LEU A 136 -12.42 -14.00 -6.83
C LEU A 136 -13.23 -13.36 -7.97
N SER A 137 -14.51 -13.13 -7.72
CA SER A 137 -15.37 -12.34 -8.59
C SER A 137 -14.98 -10.86 -8.54
N ALA A 138 -15.36 -10.10 -9.58
CA ALA A 138 -15.15 -8.66 -9.62
C ALA A 138 -15.67 -7.92 -8.36
N ALA A 139 -16.78 -8.39 -7.77
CA ALA A 139 -17.33 -7.82 -6.55
C ALA A 139 -16.46 -8.10 -5.32
N GLU A 140 -15.92 -9.32 -5.20
CA GLU A 140 -15.00 -9.70 -4.12
C GLU A 140 -13.66 -8.96 -4.25
N VAL A 141 -13.14 -8.83 -5.48
CA VAL A 141 -11.97 -8.01 -5.76
C VAL A 141 -12.21 -6.57 -5.34
N GLY A 142 -13.34 -5.95 -5.75
CA GLY A 142 -13.65 -4.57 -5.39
C GLY A 142 -13.93 -4.34 -3.90
N ALA A 143 -14.28 -5.37 -3.14
CA ALA A 143 -14.40 -5.29 -1.69
C ALA A 143 -13.03 -5.28 -0.99
N LEU A 144 -12.03 -5.92 -1.59
CA LEU A 144 -10.68 -6.04 -1.03
C LEU A 144 -9.69 -5.02 -1.60
N GLN A 145 -9.86 -4.59 -2.84
CA GLN A 145 -8.89 -3.77 -3.55
C GLN A 145 -9.56 -2.49 -4.05
N THR A 146 -9.06 -1.35 -3.55
CA THR A 146 -9.55 -0.02 -3.93
C THR A 146 -8.41 0.89 -4.36
N VAL A 147 -8.73 1.88 -5.18
CA VAL A 147 -7.79 2.87 -5.70
C VAL A 147 -8.44 4.24 -5.72
N ASP A 148 -7.72 5.27 -5.30
CA ASP A 148 -8.11 6.65 -5.52
C ASP A 148 -6.88 7.48 -5.92
N ALA A 149 -7.08 8.35 -6.90
CA ALA A 149 -6.08 9.34 -7.31
C ALA A 149 -6.73 10.69 -7.60
N SER A 150 -7.95 10.93 -7.09
CA SER A 150 -8.75 12.11 -7.43
C SER A 150 -8.16 13.45 -6.97
N PRO A 151 -7.37 13.57 -5.87
CA PRO A 151 -6.79 14.85 -5.47
C PRO A 151 -5.85 15.42 -6.54
N ALA A 152 -5.92 16.72 -6.79
CA ALA A 152 -5.12 17.43 -7.78
C ALA A 152 -3.70 17.83 -7.29
N GLY A 153 -3.26 17.32 -6.13
CA GLY A 153 -1.94 17.63 -5.57
C GLY A 153 -0.76 16.97 -6.29
N GLY A 154 0.46 17.36 -5.91
CA GLY A 154 1.71 16.69 -6.30
C GLY A 154 1.98 15.41 -5.49
N HIS A 155 3.25 14.97 -5.43
CA HIS A 155 3.66 13.76 -4.72
C HIS A 155 3.21 13.75 -3.24
N CYS A 156 2.30 12.83 -2.90
CA CYS A 156 1.70 12.67 -1.56
C CYS A 156 0.93 13.89 -1.01
N GLU A 157 0.63 14.88 -1.84
CA GLU A 157 -0.12 16.08 -1.44
C GLU A 157 -1.64 15.79 -1.53
N PHE A 158 -2.10 14.81 -0.76
CA PHE A 158 -3.50 14.34 -0.81
C PHE A 158 -4.53 15.39 -0.40
N ASP A 159 -4.10 16.38 0.38
CA ASP A 159 -4.90 17.54 0.79
C ASP A 159 -4.72 18.76 -0.16
N GLU A 160 -3.99 18.57 -1.26
CA GLU A 160 -3.63 19.58 -2.26
C GLU A 160 -2.82 20.77 -1.71
N GLN A 161 -2.23 20.62 -0.50
CA GLN A 161 -1.48 21.69 0.16
C GLN A 161 0.00 21.36 0.33
N GLY A 162 0.33 20.10 0.65
CA GLY A 162 1.72 19.71 0.76
C GLY A 162 1.96 18.29 1.26
N PHE A 163 3.18 17.81 1.05
CA PHE A 163 3.57 16.42 1.33
C PHE A 163 3.24 15.98 2.77
N VAL A 164 3.64 16.77 3.77
CA VAL A 164 3.49 16.37 5.18
C VAL A 164 2.02 16.36 5.61
N SER A 165 1.26 17.40 5.25
CA SER A 165 -0.15 17.51 5.65
C SER A 165 -1.03 16.52 4.88
N GLY A 166 -0.73 16.26 3.61
CA GLY A 166 -1.38 15.19 2.84
C GLY A 166 -1.17 13.81 3.46
N ILE A 167 0.07 13.46 3.82
CA ILE A 167 0.34 12.19 4.52
C ILE A 167 -0.39 12.11 5.85
N GLN A 168 -0.39 13.21 6.62
CA GLN A 168 -1.08 13.26 7.90
C GLN A 168 -2.59 13.04 7.72
N LEU A 169 -3.21 13.64 6.69
CA LEU A 169 -4.61 13.42 6.35
C LEU A 169 -4.91 11.93 6.15
N MET A 170 -4.11 11.22 5.35
CA MET A 170 -4.32 9.78 5.12
C MET A 170 -4.03 8.92 6.36
N ALA A 171 -3.05 9.33 7.19
CA ALA A 171 -2.79 8.66 8.46
C ALA A 171 -3.95 8.81 9.45
N ASP A 172 -4.52 10.02 9.55
CA ASP A 172 -5.68 10.31 10.39
C ASP A 172 -6.93 9.59 9.89
N SER A 173 -7.09 9.44 8.58
CA SER A 173 -8.19 8.71 7.94
C SER A 173 -7.94 7.21 7.79
N PHE A 174 -6.85 6.65 8.34
CA PHE A 174 -6.49 5.25 8.15
C PHE A 174 -7.63 4.29 8.50
N ALA A 175 -8.28 4.53 9.65
CA ALA A 175 -9.37 3.69 10.13
C ALA A 175 -10.59 3.73 9.18
N ASP A 176 -10.92 4.90 8.64
CA ASP A 176 -12.04 5.09 7.71
C ASP A 176 -11.80 4.40 6.37
N VAL A 177 -10.55 4.21 5.96
CA VAL A 177 -10.21 3.60 4.67
C VAL A 177 -9.97 2.09 4.79
N MET A 178 -9.29 1.63 5.85
CA MET A 178 -8.75 0.26 5.93
C MET A 178 -9.53 -0.70 6.81
N LEU A 179 -10.26 -0.22 7.82
CA LEU A 179 -10.98 -1.11 8.72
C LEU A 179 -12.34 -1.49 8.15
N ALA A 180 -12.86 -2.66 8.53
CA ALA A 180 -14.10 -3.21 7.99
C ALA A 180 -15.34 -2.30 8.17
N SER A 181 -15.34 -1.46 9.22
CA SER A 181 -16.39 -0.48 9.49
C SER A 181 -16.10 0.92 8.92
N GLY A 182 -15.02 1.06 8.15
CA GLY A 182 -14.58 2.33 7.60
C GLY A 182 -15.53 2.85 6.52
N SER A 183 -15.82 4.15 6.56
CA SER A 183 -16.76 4.80 5.64
C SER A 183 -16.19 5.09 4.25
N GLY A 184 -14.86 5.03 4.12
CA GLY A 184 -14.12 5.50 2.96
C GLY A 184 -14.06 7.02 2.82
N GLN A 185 -14.67 7.78 3.73
CA GLN A 185 -14.68 9.24 3.65
C GLN A 185 -13.37 9.82 4.17
N VAL A 186 -12.69 10.59 3.32
CA VAL A 186 -11.51 11.36 3.67
C VAL A 186 -11.84 12.84 3.54
N GLY A 187 -11.53 13.62 4.58
CA GLY A 187 -11.84 15.05 4.63
C GLY A 187 -11.18 15.81 3.48
N GLY A 188 -11.97 16.54 2.69
CA GLY A 188 -11.48 17.30 1.54
C GLY A 188 -11.34 16.49 0.23
N ILE A 189 -11.39 15.16 0.28
CA ILE A 189 -11.31 14.28 -0.90
C ILE A 189 -12.69 13.67 -1.24
N GLY A 190 -13.38 13.13 -0.23
CA GLY A 190 -14.62 12.37 -0.40
C GLY A 190 -14.41 10.87 -0.23
N ASN A 191 -15.20 10.04 -0.94
CA ASN A 191 -15.08 8.59 -0.83
C ASN A 191 -13.90 8.06 -1.65
N VAL A 192 -12.88 7.51 -1.00
CA VAL A 192 -11.69 6.95 -1.67
C VAL A 192 -11.81 5.44 -1.98
N LEU A 193 -12.93 4.80 -1.65
CA LEU A 193 -13.11 3.36 -1.83
C LEU A 193 -13.65 2.99 -3.22
N THR A 194 -13.05 3.56 -4.26
CA THR A 194 -13.33 3.16 -5.64
C THR A 194 -12.68 1.81 -5.92
N THR A 195 -13.46 0.84 -6.39
CA THR A 195 -12.95 -0.50 -6.75
C THR A 195 -11.85 -0.41 -7.81
N VAL A 196 -10.81 -1.23 -7.71
CA VAL A 196 -9.79 -1.34 -8.77
C VAL A 196 -10.36 -1.87 -10.09
N VAL A 197 -11.41 -2.70 -10.04
CA VAL A 197 -11.97 -3.33 -11.23
C VAL A 197 -12.56 -2.29 -12.16
N GLY A 198 -11.97 -2.13 -13.35
CA GLY A 198 -12.34 -1.11 -14.33
C GLY A 198 -11.75 0.28 -14.04
N ASN A 199 -10.95 0.43 -12.99
CA ASN A 199 -10.25 1.66 -12.60
C ASN A 199 -8.72 1.46 -12.52
N GLU A 200 -8.19 0.36 -13.05
CA GLU A 200 -6.77 0.03 -13.07
C GLU A 200 -5.95 1.01 -13.93
N ASN A 201 -6.59 1.60 -14.94
CA ASN A 201 -6.00 2.56 -15.87
C ASN A 201 -6.10 4.00 -15.37
N ILE A 202 -5.53 4.27 -14.19
CA ILE A 202 -5.50 5.60 -13.56
C ILE A 202 -5.01 6.64 -14.57
N LYS A 203 -5.78 7.72 -14.74
CA LYS A 203 -5.38 8.86 -15.55
C LYS A 203 -4.70 9.85 -14.64
N PHE A 204 -3.42 10.08 -14.90
CA PHE A 204 -2.63 11.11 -14.23
C PHE A 204 -2.59 12.38 -15.08
N GLY A 205 -2.45 13.50 -14.39
CA GLY A 205 -2.19 14.82 -14.96
C GLY A 205 -0.71 15.05 -15.27
N THR A 206 -0.33 16.32 -15.34
CA THR A 206 1.08 16.67 -15.59
C THR A 206 1.89 16.33 -14.35
N PRO A 207 3.02 15.61 -14.45
CA PRO A 207 3.84 15.29 -13.29
C PRO A 207 4.31 16.54 -12.55
N SER A 208 4.33 16.47 -11.22
CA SER A 208 5.00 17.46 -10.34
C SER A 208 6.52 17.37 -10.39
#